data_AF-A0A536ZY88-F1
#
_entry.id   AF-A0A536ZY88-F1
#
_cell.length_a   1.000
_cell.length_b   1.000
_cell.length_c   1.000
_cell.angle_alpha   90.00
_cell.angle_beta   90.00
_cell.angle_gamma   90.00
#
_symmetry.space_group_name_H-M   'P 1'
#
loop_
_entity.id
_entity.type
_entity.pdbx_description
1 polymer ?
#
loop_
_entity_poly.entity_id
_entity_poly.type
_entity_poly.pdbx_seq_one_letter_code
_entity_poly.pdbx_strand_id
1 'polypeptide(L)'
;MGRRRVRVAASGRSELRQPETQAQRSVLRAARQQCRGQRAAHRRHRGAHRGRPDPPGRRCASREPACRSASWQPHLVHTGVHRRGRTRCRGVHARLSQPLRPSKTRDRCPLRGCRHPDVSHRLRGRADVRLRTRRDVGSPSRARRRSSLLARHAPARGTATARLTPRGEPHYALAVRRSTEILFAACVGVALILPAAAQAPPQATATEWKLSTTLGPAYPQGRAGVIWGRLIRERSGGRLKVNVFPGATLTQRDAAREFGALRDGAIDLAVGSATSWAAQVAELNLIALPWLVPDFDALDRLLHGEVATRLSAAVLAAGVVPLAWTGDGFHELATRREVRRPADLSGLALRVPAAPLLVETLQALGAAPVSMTSAEALAAQRGGTLDGEEISVAAYGTSRLYTAGLARLLLWDAHADALLFAVNRGVWERLNGADRDLVLQAARDAAQQATAMARKFSDAAALAEFSRQGAIVTRLTPSGKQAFREAARTVYDRWAAVVGADLVRSAEAAVAIPPAAK
;
A
#
# COMPACT_ATOMS: atom_id res chain seq x y z
N MET A 1 -27.57 -10.60 65.64
CA MET A 1 -27.44 -10.20 64.21
C MET A 1 -26.17 -10.87 63.66
N GLY A 2 -26.24 -12.01 62.97
CA GLY A 2 -26.57 -12.09 61.55
C GLY A 2 -25.34 -12.49 60.74
N ARG A 3 -24.85 -13.74 60.87
CA ARG A 3 -23.85 -14.33 59.96
C ARG A 3 -24.58 -15.20 58.94
N ARG A 4 -24.62 -14.78 57.67
CA ARG A 4 -25.01 -15.66 56.55
C ARG A 4 -23.78 -15.94 55.68
N ARG A 5 -23.31 -17.19 55.74
CA ARG A 5 -22.52 -17.82 54.69
C ARG A 5 -23.50 -18.23 53.58
N VAL A 6 -23.28 -17.77 52.36
CA VAL A 6 -23.99 -18.28 51.17
C VAL A 6 -23.06 -19.28 50.48
N ARG A 7 -23.51 -20.54 50.41
CA ARG A 7 -22.96 -21.59 49.56
C ARG A 7 -23.33 -21.26 48.10
N VAL A 8 -22.35 -21.27 47.20
CA VAL A 8 -22.59 -21.31 45.76
C VAL A 8 -22.58 -22.78 45.32
N ALA A 9 -23.73 -23.27 44.88
CA ALA A 9 -23.88 -24.55 44.20
C ALA A 9 -23.68 -24.36 42.70
N ALA A 10 -22.93 -25.28 42.07
CA ALA A 10 -22.73 -25.35 40.64
C ALA A 10 -24.02 -25.77 39.92
N SER A 11 -24.45 -25.02 38.91
CA SER A 11 -25.50 -25.42 37.97
C SER A 11 -24.96 -25.44 36.54
N GLY A 12 -25.26 -26.54 35.85
CA GLY A 12 -24.75 -26.89 34.53
C GLY A 12 -25.27 -26.00 33.40
N ARG A 13 -24.43 -25.82 32.37
CA ARG A 13 -24.81 -25.21 31.10
C ARG A 13 -25.49 -26.27 30.22
N SER A 14 -26.80 -26.11 30.00
CA SER A 14 -27.50 -26.71 28.86
C SER A 14 -27.46 -25.74 27.68
N GLU A 15 -26.66 -26.03 26.66
CA GLU A 15 -26.66 -25.30 25.39
C GLU A 15 -27.90 -25.67 24.56
N LEU A 16 -28.76 -24.69 24.31
CA LEU A 16 -29.82 -24.75 23.29
C LEU A 16 -29.17 -24.72 21.90
N ARG A 17 -29.10 -25.88 21.23
CA ARG A 17 -28.77 -25.97 19.80
C ARG A 17 -30.00 -25.61 18.97
N GLN A 18 -29.93 -24.51 18.21
CA GLN A 18 -30.91 -24.23 17.16
C GLN A 18 -30.73 -25.20 15.97
N PRO A 19 -31.81 -25.63 15.31
CA PRO A 19 -31.72 -26.53 14.16
C PRO A 19 -31.13 -25.81 12.94
N GLU A 20 -30.11 -26.41 12.32
CA GLU A 20 -29.48 -25.91 11.10
C GLU A 20 -30.48 -25.79 9.95
N THR A 21 -30.47 -24.63 9.28
CA THR A 21 -31.31 -24.35 8.12
C THR A 21 -30.92 -25.22 6.91
N GLN A 22 -31.87 -25.43 5.99
CA GLN A 22 -31.65 -26.23 4.77
C GLN A 22 -30.49 -25.71 3.90
N ALA A 23 -30.25 -24.39 3.93
CA ALA A 23 -29.11 -23.74 3.27
C ALA A 23 -27.76 -24.06 3.94
N GLN A 24 -27.71 -24.21 5.27
CA GLN A 24 -26.49 -24.63 5.97
C GLN A 24 -26.15 -26.10 5.69
N ARG A 25 -27.18 -26.96 5.58
CA ARG A 25 -27.00 -28.38 5.24
C ARG A 25 -26.49 -28.59 3.82
N SER A 26 -26.92 -27.78 2.85
CA SER A 26 -26.43 -27.87 1.46
C SER A 26 -24.97 -27.43 1.34
N VAL A 27 -24.56 -26.37 2.05
CA VAL A 27 -23.17 -25.91 2.11
C VAL A 27 -22.26 -26.97 2.75
N LEU A 28 -22.69 -27.60 3.84
CA LEU A 28 -21.93 -28.68 4.49
C LEU A 28 -21.82 -29.94 3.62
N ARG A 29 -22.85 -30.27 2.82
CA ARG A 29 -22.78 -31.38 1.85
C ARG A 29 -21.79 -31.08 0.72
N ALA A 30 -21.81 -29.86 0.17
CA ALA A 30 -20.87 -29.43 -0.86
C ALA A 30 -19.41 -29.48 -0.36
N ALA A 31 -19.15 -28.99 0.86
CA ALA A 31 -17.83 -29.05 1.48
C ALA A 31 -17.32 -30.49 1.68
N ARG A 32 -18.21 -31.43 2.06
CA ARG A 32 -17.86 -32.85 2.22
C ARG A 32 -17.57 -33.54 0.87
N GLN A 33 -18.26 -33.18 -0.19
CA GLN A 33 -17.98 -33.69 -1.55
C GLN A 33 -16.62 -33.19 -2.06
N GLN A 34 -16.29 -31.92 -1.80
CA GLN A 34 -15.02 -31.33 -2.22
C GLN A 34 -13.82 -31.97 -1.51
N CYS A 35 -13.94 -32.25 -0.20
CA CYS A 35 -12.93 -33.00 0.55
C CYS A 35 -12.76 -34.45 0.08
N ARG A 36 -13.84 -35.12 -0.39
CA ARG A 36 -13.75 -36.47 -0.98
C ARG A 36 -13.04 -36.46 -2.33
N GLY A 37 -13.28 -35.45 -3.17
CA GLY A 37 -12.58 -35.26 -4.45
C GLY A 37 -11.08 -35.06 -4.28
N GLN A 38 -10.65 -34.26 -3.30
CA GLN A 38 -9.24 -34.03 -3.01
C GLN A 38 -8.51 -35.26 -2.47
N ARG A 39 -9.18 -36.11 -1.67
CA ARG A 39 -8.60 -37.38 -1.20
C ARG A 39 -8.46 -38.42 -2.32
N ALA A 40 -9.34 -38.40 -3.33
CA ALA A 40 -9.23 -39.27 -4.50
C ALA A 40 -8.08 -38.84 -5.44
N ALA A 41 -7.87 -37.54 -5.60
CA ALA A 41 -6.73 -36.98 -6.37
C ALA A 41 -5.38 -37.32 -5.72
N HIS A 42 -5.29 -37.28 -4.39
CA HIS A 42 -4.06 -37.62 -3.67
C HIS A 42 -3.66 -39.11 -3.76
N ARG A 43 -4.64 -40.02 -3.93
CA ARG A 43 -4.36 -41.46 -4.13
C ARG A 43 -3.85 -41.77 -5.54
N ARG A 44 -4.23 -40.99 -6.57
CA ARG A 44 -3.75 -41.20 -7.95
C ARG A 44 -2.29 -40.79 -8.16
N HIS A 45 -1.76 -39.84 -7.36
CA HIS A 45 -0.37 -39.39 -7.46
C HIS A 45 0.68 -40.25 -6.76
N ARG A 46 0.30 -41.32 -6.05
CA ARG A 46 1.24 -42.27 -5.40
C ARG A 46 1.44 -43.58 -6.18
N GLY A 47 0.98 -43.66 -7.43
CA GLY A 47 0.99 -44.87 -8.26
C GLY A 47 2.12 -44.99 -9.28
N ALA A 48 3.16 -44.15 -9.23
CA ALA A 48 4.28 -44.23 -10.18
C ALA A 48 5.60 -44.04 -9.44
N HIS A 49 6.24 -45.16 -9.09
CA HIS A 49 7.69 -45.41 -8.98
C HIS A 49 7.89 -46.66 -8.10
N ARG A 50 8.11 -47.81 -8.76
CA ARG A 50 8.60 -49.06 -8.16
C ARG A 50 9.86 -49.51 -8.90
N GLY A 51 10.86 -49.97 -8.13
CA GLY A 51 12.11 -50.62 -8.57
C GLY A 51 13.32 -49.87 -8.00
N ARG A 52 14.23 -50.42 -7.18
CA ARG A 52 14.71 -51.79 -6.87
C ARG A 52 15.26 -51.85 -5.41
N PRO A 53 15.63 -53.03 -4.87
CA PRO A 53 15.81 -53.26 -3.42
C PRO A 53 17.29 -53.23 -2.95
N ASP A 54 17.51 -52.85 -1.68
CA ASP A 54 18.76 -53.05 -0.93
C ASP A 54 18.61 -54.16 0.14
N PRO A 55 19.69 -54.90 0.50
CA PRO A 55 19.65 -56.05 1.41
C PRO A 55 19.86 -55.69 2.91
N PRO A 56 19.69 -56.65 3.85
CA PRO A 56 19.21 -56.36 5.21
C PRO A 56 20.24 -56.54 6.35
N GLY A 57 19.89 -55.97 7.52
CA GLY A 57 20.36 -56.37 8.86
C GLY A 57 21.10 -55.25 9.61
N ARG A 58 20.94 -55.00 10.92
CA ARG A 58 20.25 -55.71 12.01
C ARG A 58 19.80 -54.71 13.09
N ARG A 59 18.83 -55.17 13.88
CA ARG A 59 18.20 -54.56 15.06
C ARG A 59 19.21 -54.34 16.20
N CYS A 60 18.99 -53.32 17.04
CA CYS A 60 18.36 -53.48 18.37
C CYS A 60 18.42 -52.19 19.23
N ALA A 61 17.23 -51.84 19.74
CA ALA A 61 16.87 -51.19 21.00
C ALA A 61 17.98 -50.69 21.97
N SER A 62 17.83 -49.45 22.46
CA SER A 62 17.16 -49.14 23.74
C SER A 62 17.74 -47.90 24.47
N ARG A 63 16.83 -47.17 25.12
CA ARG A 63 17.01 -46.36 26.36
C ARG A 63 17.74 -45.01 26.30
N GLU A 64 16.92 -43.95 26.45
CA GLU A 64 17.17 -42.71 27.20
C GLU A 64 17.57 -42.97 28.68
N PRO A 65 17.95 -41.97 29.53
CA PRO A 65 17.89 -40.50 29.37
C PRO A 65 19.11 -39.68 29.88
N ALA A 66 19.09 -38.39 29.54
CA ALA A 66 19.44 -37.19 30.32
C ALA A 66 20.69 -37.14 31.24
N CYS A 67 21.55 -36.14 31.01
CA CYS A 67 21.81 -34.99 31.89
C CYS A 67 22.92 -34.11 31.26
N ARG A 68 22.71 -32.78 31.14
CA ARG A 68 23.32 -31.74 32.01
C ARG A 68 24.84 -31.90 32.14
N SER A 69 25.68 -30.90 32.02
CA SER A 69 25.59 -29.45 31.84
C SER A 69 27.03 -28.97 32.06
N ALA A 70 27.36 -27.82 31.50
CA ALA A 70 28.46 -26.98 31.97
C ALA A 70 29.87 -27.55 31.68
N SER A 71 30.93 -26.79 31.44
CA SER A 71 31.16 -25.36 31.23
C SER A 71 32.69 -25.23 31.26
N TRP A 72 33.21 -24.11 30.74
CA TRP A 72 34.57 -23.60 30.95
C TRP A 72 35.73 -24.25 30.15
N GLN A 73 36.15 -23.49 29.14
CA GLN A 73 37.54 -23.30 28.71
C GLN A 73 38.42 -22.83 29.90
N PRO A 74 39.78 -22.73 29.86
CA PRO A 74 40.63 -22.46 28.69
C PRO A 74 42.07 -23.05 28.74
N HIS A 75 42.91 -22.53 27.82
CA HIS A 75 44.38 -22.58 27.68
C HIS A 75 44.87 -23.49 26.53
N LEU A 76 45.29 -22.91 25.39
CA LEU A 76 46.65 -22.41 25.10
C LEU A 76 47.72 -23.49 25.35
N VAL A 77 48.34 -24.02 24.28
CA VAL A 77 49.70 -23.66 23.85
C VAL A 77 50.07 -24.46 22.59
N HIS A 78 50.53 -23.70 21.60
CA HIS A 78 51.49 -23.92 20.52
C HIS A 78 52.09 -25.30 20.15
N THR A 79 52.22 -25.42 18.81
CA THR A 79 53.38 -25.86 18.00
C THR A 79 53.71 -27.35 17.89
N GLY A 80 53.82 -27.80 16.63
CA GLY A 80 54.42 -29.08 16.29
C GLY A 80 54.31 -29.40 14.80
N VAL A 81 55.15 -28.77 14.00
CA VAL A 81 55.39 -29.02 12.57
C VAL A 81 56.10 -30.36 12.37
N HIS A 82 55.69 -31.18 11.38
CA HIS A 82 56.55 -31.94 10.45
C HIS A 82 55.66 -32.57 9.34
N ARG A 83 55.74 -32.11 8.06
CA ARG A 83 56.52 -32.70 6.92
C ARG A 83 56.31 -34.22 6.78
N ARG A 84 56.03 -34.84 5.63
CA ARG A 84 56.11 -34.53 4.18
C ARG A 84 55.36 -35.66 3.45
N GLY A 85 54.77 -35.39 2.29
CA GLY A 85 54.29 -36.42 1.37
C GLY A 85 53.75 -35.82 0.07
N ARG A 86 54.64 -35.62 -0.91
CA ARG A 86 54.36 -35.10 -2.25
C ARG A 86 53.72 -36.19 -3.12
N THR A 87 52.77 -35.81 -4.00
CA THR A 87 52.85 -36.08 -5.45
C THR A 87 51.89 -35.23 -6.29
N ARG A 88 52.51 -34.37 -7.13
CA ARG A 88 52.20 -33.92 -8.52
C ARG A 88 50.74 -33.77 -8.98
N CYS A 89 50.27 -32.56 -9.29
CA CYS A 89 50.56 -31.67 -10.45
C CYS A 89 49.70 -31.95 -11.70
N ARG A 90 48.86 -30.98 -12.08
CA ARG A 90 48.78 -30.35 -13.42
C ARG A 90 48.09 -28.98 -13.26
N GLY A 91 48.76 -27.93 -13.73
CA GLY A 91 48.34 -26.53 -13.58
C GLY A 91 47.68 -25.95 -14.82
N VAL A 92 47.12 -24.74 -14.67
CA VAL A 92 46.85 -23.76 -15.74
C VAL A 92 47.06 -22.34 -15.16
N HIS A 93 47.46 -21.44 -16.05
CA HIS A 93 48.20 -20.18 -15.91
C HIS A 93 47.68 -19.05 -15.02
N ALA A 94 48.67 -18.25 -14.59
CA ALA A 94 48.60 -16.96 -13.91
C ALA A 94 48.27 -15.78 -14.83
N ARG A 95 47.68 -14.71 -14.26
CA ARG A 95 47.98 -13.30 -14.55
C ARG A 95 47.86 -12.48 -13.27
N LEU A 96 48.97 -11.88 -12.85
CA LEU A 96 49.07 -10.86 -11.81
C LEU A 96 49.41 -9.53 -12.50
N SER A 97 48.64 -8.49 -12.18
CA SER A 97 48.93 -7.11 -12.57
C SER A 97 49.19 -6.32 -11.30
N GLN A 98 50.35 -5.65 -11.25
CA GLN A 98 50.78 -4.75 -10.17
C GLN A 98 49.91 -3.47 -10.11
N PRO A 99 50.05 -2.67 -9.03
CA PRO A 99 50.42 -1.28 -9.28
C PRO A 99 51.49 -0.69 -8.34
N LEU A 100 52.43 0.00 -8.98
CA LEU A 100 53.04 1.33 -8.71
C LEU A 100 53.07 1.88 -7.27
N ARG A 101 54.29 2.22 -6.81
CA ARG A 101 54.58 3.21 -5.76
C ARG A 101 54.48 4.64 -6.33
N PRO A 102 54.28 5.65 -5.47
CA PRO A 102 55.38 6.58 -5.22
C PRO A 102 55.57 6.99 -3.74
N SER A 103 56.69 7.67 -3.54
CA SER A 103 57.40 8.04 -2.31
C SER A 103 57.06 9.42 -1.75
N LYS A 104 57.23 9.59 -0.41
CA LYS A 104 57.60 10.80 0.38
C LYS A 104 56.71 12.06 0.21
N THR A 105 56.22 12.74 1.25
CA THR A 105 56.99 13.47 2.28
C THR A 105 56.14 13.82 3.54
N ARG A 106 56.82 13.78 4.69
CA ARG A 106 56.66 14.59 5.94
C ARG A 106 56.43 16.09 5.63
N ASP A 107 55.87 16.99 6.44
CA ASP A 107 55.77 17.13 7.90
C ASP A 107 54.84 18.35 8.24
N ARG A 108 54.31 18.35 9.47
CA ARG A 108 54.01 19.50 10.37
C ARG A 108 52.79 20.44 10.13
N CYS A 109 51.87 20.33 11.09
CA CYS A 109 51.17 21.44 11.78
C CYS A 109 52.13 22.03 12.86
N PRO A 110 51.84 23.12 13.63
CA PRO A 110 50.65 23.99 13.68
C PRO A 110 50.99 25.50 13.75
N LEU A 111 49.99 26.40 13.80
CA LEU A 111 49.84 27.46 14.81
C LEU A 111 48.59 28.33 14.62
N ARG A 112 48.18 28.89 15.77
CA ARG A 112 46.97 29.65 16.13
C ARG A 112 46.80 31.00 15.40
N GLY A 113 45.56 31.52 15.42
CA GLY A 113 45.34 32.91 15.84
C GLY A 113 44.31 33.75 15.09
N CYS A 114 43.19 34.01 15.78
CA CYS A 114 42.45 35.28 15.81
C CYS A 114 41.34 35.58 14.77
N ARG A 115 40.39 36.38 15.26
CA ARG A 115 38.99 36.61 14.87
C ARG A 115 38.79 37.91 14.05
N HIS A 116 37.74 37.90 13.22
CA HIS A 116 36.79 38.99 12.81
C HIS A 116 37.31 40.27 12.11
N PRO A 117 36.47 41.11 11.44
CA PRO A 117 35.05 40.98 11.02
C PRO A 117 34.77 41.39 9.54
N ASP A 118 33.48 41.37 9.16
CA ASP A 118 32.79 41.94 7.99
C ASP A 118 33.48 43.06 7.19
N VAL A 119 33.42 42.95 5.84
CA VAL A 119 33.17 44.11 4.96
C VAL A 119 32.36 43.68 3.73
N SER A 120 31.30 44.44 3.49
CA SER A 120 30.37 44.40 2.37
C SER A 120 31.00 44.94 1.07
N HIS A 121 30.65 44.37 -0.09
CA HIS A 121 30.81 45.06 -1.38
C HIS A 121 29.49 45.10 -2.16
N ARG A 122 28.90 46.29 -2.22
CA ARG A 122 28.05 46.77 -3.32
C ARG A 122 28.97 47.21 -4.45
N LEU A 123 28.72 46.77 -5.68
CA LEU A 123 29.01 47.56 -6.88
C LEU A 123 27.84 47.45 -7.87
N ARG A 124 27.37 48.62 -8.29
CA ARG A 124 26.46 48.85 -9.42
C ARG A 124 27.26 48.80 -10.72
N GLY A 125 26.63 48.38 -11.82
CA GLY A 125 27.14 48.61 -13.17
C GLY A 125 26.28 47.97 -14.24
N ARG A 126 25.48 48.81 -14.92
CA ARG A 126 24.63 48.49 -16.08
C ARG A 126 25.46 48.15 -17.32
N ALA A 127 24.92 47.32 -18.21
CA ALA A 127 24.97 47.56 -19.65
C ALA A 127 23.82 46.81 -20.36
N ASP A 128 23.05 47.57 -21.12
CA ASP A 128 22.00 47.17 -22.04
C ASP A 128 22.55 46.40 -23.26
N VAL A 129 21.81 45.38 -23.73
CA VAL A 129 21.77 45.04 -25.16
C VAL A 129 20.34 44.60 -25.54
N ARG A 130 19.74 45.35 -26.47
CA ARG A 130 18.44 45.08 -27.09
C ARG A 130 18.61 44.58 -28.52
N LEU A 131 17.68 43.68 -28.90
CA LEU A 131 17.06 43.48 -30.23
C LEU A 131 17.88 42.87 -31.38
N ARG A 132 17.41 41.71 -31.89
CA ARG A 132 16.58 41.70 -33.12
C ARG A 132 15.93 40.34 -33.39
N THR A 133 14.66 40.41 -33.75
CA THR A 133 13.83 39.39 -34.40
C THR A 133 14.10 39.35 -35.90
N ARG A 134 13.92 38.17 -36.54
CA ARG A 134 13.41 38.08 -37.93
C ARG A 134 12.87 36.69 -38.28
N ARG A 135 11.66 36.69 -38.85
CA ARG A 135 11.03 35.63 -39.65
C ARG A 135 11.57 35.69 -41.09
N ASP A 136 11.50 34.57 -41.81
CA ASP A 136 10.93 34.38 -43.18
C ASP A 136 11.20 32.92 -43.61
N VAL A 137 10.20 32.06 -43.86
CA VAL A 137 9.42 31.77 -45.10
C VAL A 137 10.25 31.28 -46.29
N GLY A 138 9.97 30.04 -46.75
CA GLY A 138 10.30 29.56 -48.12
C GLY A 138 10.61 28.07 -48.28
N SER A 139 9.64 27.27 -48.77
CA SER A 139 9.80 25.90 -49.31
C SER A 139 10.14 25.92 -50.83
N PRO A 140 10.12 24.80 -51.60
CA PRO A 140 11.03 23.64 -51.63
C PRO A 140 11.48 23.23 -53.08
N SER A 141 12.46 22.31 -53.23
CA SER A 141 12.65 21.44 -54.43
C SER A 141 13.63 20.29 -54.08
N ARG A 142 13.38 18.97 -54.26
CA ARG A 142 13.04 18.05 -55.38
C ARG A 142 14.27 17.35 -56.04
N ALA A 143 14.20 16.01 -56.03
CA ALA A 143 14.72 15.02 -57.02
C ALA A 143 16.17 14.48 -56.79
N ARG A 144 16.55 13.21 -57.05
CA ARG A 144 16.12 12.10 -57.95
C ARG A 144 16.56 10.71 -57.37
N ARG A 145 15.74 9.63 -57.49
CA ARG A 145 15.76 8.43 -58.41
C ARG A 145 17.00 7.51 -58.29
N ARG A 146 16.92 6.16 -58.26
CA ARG A 146 16.32 5.16 -59.21
C ARG A 146 16.11 3.79 -58.51
N SER A 147 14.96 3.11 -58.69
CA SER A 147 14.66 1.93 -59.57
C SER A 147 15.16 0.57 -59.00
N SER A 148 14.50 -0.60 -59.06
CA SER A 148 13.22 -1.12 -59.59
C SER A 148 13.15 -2.63 -59.28
N LEU A 149 11.97 -3.22 -58.99
CA LEU A 149 11.51 -4.55 -59.47
C LEU A 149 10.07 -4.87 -59.01
N LEU A 150 9.36 -5.64 -59.84
CA LEU A 150 7.90 -5.79 -59.99
C LEU A 150 7.28 -6.90 -59.12
N ALA A 151 6.00 -6.74 -58.72
CA ALA A 151 4.91 -7.74 -58.87
C ALA A 151 3.54 -7.14 -58.46
N ARG A 152 2.47 -7.63 -59.08
CA ARG A 152 1.13 -7.03 -59.23
C ARG A 152 0.11 -7.49 -58.17
N HIS A 153 -0.84 -6.61 -57.80
CA HIS A 153 -2.31 -6.83 -57.86
C HIS A 153 -3.07 -5.54 -57.48
N ALA A 154 -4.19 -5.28 -58.16
CA ALA A 154 -4.99 -4.04 -58.12
C ALA A 154 -6.37 -4.25 -57.48
N PRO A 155 -7.02 -3.17 -56.98
CA PRO A 155 -8.44 -2.95 -57.26
C PRO A 155 -8.76 -1.50 -57.69
N ALA A 156 -9.80 -1.35 -58.53
CA ALA A 156 -10.26 -0.09 -59.10
C ALA A 156 -11.47 0.49 -58.36
N ARG A 157 -11.55 1.84 -58.33
CA ARG A 157 -12.70 2.66 -57.89
C ARG A 157 -13.52 3.12 -59.10
N GLY A 158 -14.81 3.34 -58.89
CA GLY A 158 -15.66 4.16 -59.75
C GLY A 158 -16.87 4.69 -58.96
N THR A 159 -16.98 6.01 -58.85
CA THR A 159 -18.10 6.75 -58.24
C THR A 159 -19.09 7.22 -59.31
N ALA A 160 -20.38 7.13 -59.06
CA ALA A 160 -21.41 7.80 -59.84
C ALA A 160 -22.53 8.35 -58.94
N THR A 161 -22.86 9.63 -59.15
CA THR A 161 -23.96 10.40 -58.53
C THR A 161 -25.20 10.35 -59.40
N ALA A 162 -26.41 10.29 -58.82
CA ALA A 162 -27.65 10.62 -59.53
C ALA A 162 -28.70 11.26 -58.58
N ARG A 163 -29.32 12.35 -59.08
CA ARG A 163 -30.39 13.13 -58.46
C ARG A 163 -31.77 12.56 -58.80
N LEU A 164 -32.76 12.84 -57.95
CA LEU A 164 -34.17 12.45 -58.07
C LEU A 164 -35.07 13.59 -58.62
N THR A 165 -36.29 13.16 -59.01
CA THR A 165 -37.57 13.87 -59.33
C THR A 165 -38.02 13.84 -60.81
N PRO A 166 -39.32 14.03 -61.14
CA PRO A 166 -40.52 13.27 -60.71
C PRO A 166 -41.53 13.00 -61.88
N ARG A 167 -42.67 12.33 -61.61
CA ARG A 167 -43.98 12.22 -62.34
C ARG A 167 -44.46 10.75 -62.29
N GLY A 168 -45.72 10.34 -62.19
CA GLY A 168 -47.08 10.92 -62.29
C GLY A 168 -48.02 9.71 -62.51
N GLU A 169 -49.25 9.75 -61.99
CA GLU A 169 -50.23 8.63 -61.89
C GLU A 169 -50.66 7.98 -63.24
N PRO A 170 -51.36 6.82 -63.21
CA PRO A 170 -52.82 6.93 -63.44
C PRO A 170 -53.73 5.96 -62.65
N HIS A 171 -55.01 6.36 -62.64
CA HIS A 171 -56.22 5.76 -62.07
C HIS A 171 -56.76 4.52 -62.81
N TYR A 172 -57.41 3.62 -62.06
CA TYR A 172 -58.60 2.87 -62.52
C TYR A 172 -59.59 2.71 -61.35
N ALA A 173 -60.86 3.02 -61.60
CA ALA A 173 -61.97 2.93 -60.66
C ALA A 173 -62.93 1.79 -61.04
N LEU A 174 -63.89 1.53 -60.12
CA LEU A 174 -65.10 0.69 -60.20
C LEU A 174 -64.87 -0.81 -59.87
N ALA A 175 -65.71 -1.52 -59.12
CA ALA A 175 -66.92 -1.26 -58.34
C ALA A 175 -67.27 -2.58 -57.63
N VAL A 176 -67.71 -2.60 -56.37
CA VAL A 176 -68.78 -3.50 -55.88
C VAL A 176 -69.38 -2.88 -54.60
N ARG A 177 -70.70 -2.82 -54.61
CA ARG A 177 -71.60 -2.25 -53.60
C ARG A 177 -71.80 -3.18 -52.39
N ARG A 178 -72.07 -2.53 -51.25
CA ARG A 178 -73.00 -2.91 -50.16
C ARG A 178 -72.78 -4.27 -49.48
N SER A 179 -72.44 -4.21 -48.20
CA SER A 179 -73.15 -4.86 -47.05
C SER A 179 -72.16 -5.36 -46.00
N THR A 180 -71.75 -4.53 -45.02
CA THR A 180 -71.36 -4.97 -43.65
C THR A 180 -70.97 -3.78 -42.77
N GLU A 181 -71.84 -2.78 -42.67
CA GLU A 181 -71.86 -1.90 -41.50
C GLU A 181 -72.71 -2.62 -40.44
N ILE A 182 -72.09 -3.15 -39.38
CA ILE A 182 -72.70 -3.48 -38.06
C ILE A 182 -71.67 -4.07 -37.07
N LEU A 183 -70.45 -4.45 -37.48
CA LEU A 183 -69.48 -5.08 -36.55
C LEU A 183 -68.40 -4.17 -35.93
N PHE A 184 -68.53 -2.84 -35.98
CA PHE A 184 -67.50 -1.90 -35.47
C PHE A 184 -67.92 -1.05 -34.25
N ALA A 185 -69.05 -1.34 -33.62
CA ALA A 185 -69.58 -0.53 -32.51
C ALA A 185 -69.43 -1.15 -31.10
N ALA A 186 -68.63 -2.21 -30.92
CA ALA A 186 -68.51 -2.92 -29.63
C ALA A 186 -67.10 -2.95 -29.00
N CYS A 187 -66.10 -2.25 -29.57
CA CYS A 187 -64.72 -2.24 -29.02
C CYS A 187 -64.20 -0.86 -28.57
N VAL A 188 -65.01 0.21 -28.60
CA VAL A 188 -64.54 1.58 -28.29
C VAL A 188 -64.85 2.00 -26.83
N GLY A 189 -65.57 1.20 -26.05
CA GLY A 189 -66.12 1.62 -24.75
C GLY A 189 -65.34 1.26 -23.47
N VAL A 190 -64.17 0.60 -23.52
CA VAL A 190 -63.49 0.07 -22.30
C VAL A 190 -62.01 0.48 -22.17
N ALA A 191 -61.54 1.46 -22.93
CA ALA A 191 -60.12 1.88 -22.92
C ALA A 191 -59.85 3.23 -22.20
N LEU A 192 -60.68 3.64 -21.23
CA LEU A 192 -60.56 4.94 -20.55
C LEU A 192 -60.52 4.87 -19.02
N ILE A 193 -59.94 3.80 -18.47
CA ILE A 193 -59.46 3.79 -17.07
C ILE A 193 -57.96 3.47 -17.10
N LEU A 194 -57.16 4.42 -17.55
CA LEU A 194 -55.74 4.44 -17.23
C LEU A 194 -55.65 4.66 -15.71
N PRO A 195 -55.10 3.72 -14.92
CA PRO A 195 -54.69 4.06 -13.56
C PRO A 195 -53.71 5.21 -13.71
N ALA A 196 -53.92 6.29 -12.96
CA ALA A 196 -52.88 7.27 -12.70
C ALA A 196 -51.72 6.51 -12.06
N ALA A 197 -50.84 5.96 -12.90
CA ALA A 197 -49.58 5.40 -12.47
C ALA A 197 -48.87 6.55 -11.78
N ALA A 198 -48.78 6.44 -10.45
CA ALA A 198 -48.00 7.33 -9.62
C ALA A 198 -46.68 7.57 -10.34
N GLN A 199 -46.52 8.78 -10.88
CA GLN A 199 -45.24 9.24 -11.37
C GLN A 199 -44.36 9.30 -10.14
N ALA A 200 -43.68 8.17 -9.86
CA ALA A 200 -42.60 8.16 -8.90
C ALA A 200 -41.68 9.32 -9.31
N PRO A 201 -41.37 10.26 -8.39
CA PRO A 201 -40.53 11.39 -8.74
C PRO A 201 -39.28 10.83 -9.42
N PRO A 202 -38.80 11.46 -10.52
CA PRO A 202 -37.62 11.00 -11.22
C PRO A 202 -36.55 10.77 -10.16
N GLN A 203 -36.13 9.50 -9.99
CA GLN A 203 -35.02 9.21 -9.10
C GLN A 203 -33.85 9.95 -9.72
N ALA A 204 -33.52 11.11 -9.14
CA ALA A 204 -32.29 11.82 -9.45
C ALA A 204 -31.21 10.75 -9.50
N THR A 205 -30.59 10.59 -10.66
CA THR A 205 -29.56 9.58 -10.88
C THR A 205 -28.49 9.86 -9.85
N ALA A 206 -28.54 9.13 -8.74
CA ALA A 206 -27.67 9.34 -7.60
C ALA A 206 -26.25 9.27 -8.14
N THR A 207 -25.57 10.43 -8.19
CA THR A 207 -24.22 10.51 -8.70
C THR A 207 -23.37 9.63 -7.82
N GLU A 208 -22.89 8.53 -8.39
CA GLU A 208 -22.13 7.53 -7.65
C GLU A 208 -20.74 8.09 -7.36
N TRP A 209 -20.40 8.22 -6.08
CA TRP A 209 -19.09 8.70 -5.66
C TRP A 209 -18.05 7.60 -5.78
N LYS A 210 -16.89 7.96 -6.31
CA LYS A 210 -15.72 7.09 -6.41
C LYS A 210 -14.89 7.25 -5.14
N LEU A 211 -14.81 6.17 -4.37
CA LEU A 211 -13.94 6.06 -3.19
C LEU A 211 -12.68 5.29 -3.56
N SER A 212 -11.52 5.94 -3.49
CA SER A 212 -10.23 5.30 -3.71
C SER A 212 -9.62 4.77 -2.42
N THR A 213 -9.04 3.57 -2.51
CA THR A 213 -8.09 3.06 -1.51
C THR A 213 -6.86 2.50 -2.22
N THR A 214 -5.69 2.74 -1.64
CA THR A 214 -4.43 2.20 -2.20
C THR A 214 -4.37 0.67 -2.09
N LEU A 215 -4.87 0.11 -0.99
CA LEU A 215 -4.89 -1.33 -0.73
C LEU A 215 -6.30 -1.93 -0.83
N GLY A 216 -6.36 -3.25 -0.98
CA GLY A 216 -7.61 -4.01 -1.05
C GLY A 216 -8.27 -4.26 0.32
N PRO A 217 -9.50 -4.80 0.35
CA PRO A 217 -10.30 -4.99 1.59
C PRO A 217 -9.75 -6.02 2.59
N ALA A 218 -8.69 -6.75 2.20
CA ALA A 218 -7.94 -7.59 3.11
C ALA A 218 -7.04 -6.76 4.06
N TYR A 219 -6.64 -5.56 3.64
CA TYR A 219 -5.81 -4.63 4.41
C TYR A 219 -6.69 -3.66 5.21
N PRO A 220 -6.21 -3.15 6.37
CA PRO A 220 -6.96 -2.18 7.18
C PRO A 220 -7.48 -0.98 6.39
N GLN A 221 -6.63 -0.33 5.57
CA GLN A 221 -7.01 0.80 4.72
C GLN A 221 -8.15 0.47 3.75
N GLY A 222 -8.01 -0.60 2.96
CA GLY A 222 -9.05 -0.97 2.00
C GLY A 222 -10.36 -1.36 2.69
N ARG A 223 -10.27 -2.01 3.85
CA ARG A 223 -11.44 -2.35 4.66
C ARG A 223 -12.11 -1.11 5.26
N ALA A 224 -11.33 -0.13 5.67
CA ALA A 224 -11.82 1.16 6.14
C ALA A 224 -12.66 1.87 5.08
N GLY A 225 -12.19 1.89 3.82
CA GLY A 225 -12.95 2.43 2.69
C GLY A 225 -14.27 1.69 2.44
N VAL A 226 -14.26 0.36 2.51
CA VAL A 226 -15.49 -0.46 2.40
C VAL A 226 -16.48 -0.16 3.53
N ILE A 227 -15.99 -0.06 4.77
CA ILE A 227 -16.85 0.28 5.93
C ILE A 227 -17.44 1.68 5.76
N TRP A 228 -16.63 2.66 5.35
CA TRP A 228 -17.08 4.04 5.19
C TRP A 228 -18.13 4.17 4.09
N GLY A 229 -17.89 3.62 2.90
CA GLY A 229 -18.85 3.61 1.81
C GLY A 229 -20.17 2.91 2.19
N ARG A 230 -20.08 1.80 2.94
CA ARG A 230 -21.27 1.13 3.49
C ARG A 230 -22.05 2.03 4.45
N LEU A 231 -21.38 2.67 5.41
CA LEU A 231 -22.01 3.53 6.42
C LEU A 231 -22.69 4.75 5.77
N ILE A 232 -22.06 5.37 4.77
CA ILE A 232 -22.67 6.47 4.00
C ILE A 232 -23.97 6.00 3.34
N ARG A 233 -23.93 4.86 2.65
CA ARG A 233 -25.09 4.31 1.94
C ARG A 233 -26.22 3.96 2.90
N GLU A 234 -25.93 3.27 4.00
CA GLU A 234 -26.93 2.85 4.98
C GLU A 234 -27.60 4.05 5.66
N ARG A 235 -26.81 5.01 6.15
CA ARG A 235 -27.34 6.17 6.88
C ARG A 235 -28.08 7.15 6.00
N SER A 236 -27.74 7.23 4.71
CA SER A 236 -28.42 8.11 3.76
C SER A 236 -29.71 7.49 3.20
N GLY A 237 -30.06 6.26 3.60
CA GLY A 237 -31.18 5.53 3.02
C GLY A 237 -30.96 5.18 1.54
N GLY A 238 -29.70 5.02 1.12
CA GLY A 238 -29.32 4.73 -0.27
C GLY A 238 -29.26 5.95 -1.20
N ARG A 239 -29.52 7.17 -0.70
CA ARG A 239 -29.42 8.41 -1.49
C ARG A 239 -27.98 8.70 -1.94
N LEU A 240 -27.01 8.49 -1.05
CA LEU A 240 -25.59 8.63 -1.36
C LEU A 240 -25.02 7.26 -1.72
N LYS A 241 -24.63 7.08 -2.98
CA LYS A 241 -24.02 5.86 -3.49
C LYS A 241 -22.51 6.01 -3.53
N VAL A 242 -21.80 5.03 -2.98
CA VAL A 242 -20.34 5.01 -2.95
C VAL A 242 -19.85 3.72 -3.57
N ASN A 243 -19.02 3.83 -4.60
CA ASN A 243 -18.33 2.72 -5.22
C ASN A 243 -16.85 2.74 -4.83
N VAL A 244 -16.36 1.62 -4.29
CA VAL A 244 -15.01 1.50 -3.77
C VAL A 244 -14.08 0.92 -4.82
N PHE A 245 -13.03 1.66 -5.15
CA PHE A 245 -12.01 1.31 -6.12
C PHE A 245 -10.68 1.03 -5.41
N PRO A 246 -10.42 -0.23 -5.02
CA PRO A 246 -9.19 -0.59 -4.32
C PRO A 246 -7.99 -0.64 -5.25
N GLY A 247 -6.79 -0.72 -4.66
CA GLY A 247 -5.55 -1.00 -5.39
C GLY A 247 -4.99 0.21 -6.12
N ALA A 248 -5.38 1.44 -5.71
CA ALA A 248 -5.03 2.67 -6.41
C ALA A 248 -5.41 2.61 -7.91
N THR A 249 -6.50 1.90 -8.25
CA THR A 249 -6.90 1.67 -9.65
C THR A 249 -7.27 2.94 -10.38
N LEU A 250 -7.81 3.94 -9.67
CA LEU A 250 -8.13 5.26 -10.19
C LEU A 250 -6.88 6.14 -10.39
N THR A 251 -5.73 5.74 -9.85
CA THR A 251 -4.47 6.49 -9.90
C THR A 251 -3.32 5.69 -10.50
N GLN A 252 -3.64 4.78 -11.44
CA GLN A 252 -2.65 3.96 -12.15
C GLN A 252 -1.76 3.11 -11.22
N ARG A 253 -2.33 2.65 -10.10
CA ARG A 253 -1.66 1.87 -9.03
C ARG A 253 -0.59 2.64 -8.25
N ASP A 254 -0.57 3.96 -8.38
CA ASP A 254 0.35 4.85 -7.68
C ASP A 254 -0.40 5.61 -6.58
N ALA A 255 -0.05 5.32 -5.33
CA ALA A 255 -0.64 5.93 -4.14
C ALA A 255 -0.31 7.42 -4.02
N ALA A 256 0.86 7.85 -4.52
CA ALA A 256 1.29 9.25 -4.42
C ALA A 256 0.44 10.19 -5.29
N ARG A 257 -0.26 9.63 -6.30
CA ARG A 257 -1.17 10.38 -7.17
C ARG A 257 -2.58 10.53 -6.62
N GLU A 258 -2.94 9.78 -5.57
CA GLU A 258 -4.29 9.76 -4.99
C GLU A 258 -4.71 11.14 -4.45
N PHE A 259 -3.80 11.85 -3.78
CA PHE A 259 -4.06 13.20 -3.28
C PHE A 259 -4.42 14.17 -4.41
N GLY A 260 -3.64 14.18 -5.50
CA GLY A 260 -3.89 15.04 -6.66
C GLY A 260 -5.20 14.69 -7.34
N ALA A 261 -5.48 13.40 -7.54
CA ALA A 261 -6.73 12.94 -8.14
C ALA A 261 -7.97 13.29 -7.29
N LEU A 262 -7.84 13.26 -5.95
CA LEU A 262 -8.89 13.73 -5.04
C LEU A 262 -9.06 15.24 -5.08
N ARG A 263 -7.97 16.01 -5.08
CA ARG A 263 -7.99 17.48 -5.18
C ARG A 263 -8.66 17.95 -6.47
N ASP A 264 -8.28 17.33 -7.58
CA ASP A 264 -8.73 17.74 -8.92
C ASP A 264 -10.13 17.20 -9.27
N GLY A 265 -10.71 16.36 -8.40
CA GLY A 265 -12.08 15.83 -8.55
C GLY A 265 -12.21 14.64 -9.49
N ALA A 266 -11.09 14.00 -9.87
CA ALA A 266 -11.12 12.71 -10.58
C ALA A 266 -11.65 11.58 -9.68
N ILE A 267 -11.45 11.72 -8.36
CA ILE A 267 -11.91 10.85 -7.28
C ILE A 267 -12.70 11.72 -6.30
N ASP A 268 -13.81 11.20 -5.75
CA ASP A 268 -14.68 11.95 -4.86
C ASP A 268 -14.28 11.80 -3.38
N LEU A 269 -13.89 10.58 -3.00
CA LEU A 269 -13.54 10.18 -1.64
C LEU A 269 -12.23 9.38 -1.64
N ALA A 270 -11.43 9.47 -0.59
CA ALA A 270 -10.30 8.57 -0.39
C ALA A 270 -10.07 8.23 1.08
N VAL A 271 -9.51 7.05 1.30
CA VAL A 271 -8.82 6.71 2.56
C VAL A 271 -7.34 6.58 2.24
N GLY A 272 -6.61 7.68 2.37
CA GLY A 272 -5.20 7.76 1.98
C GLY A 272 -4.24 7.58 3.13
N SER A 273 -3.02 7.14 2.82
CA SER A 273 -1.91 7.08 3.79
C SER A 273 -1.21 8.44 3.84
N ALA A 274 -0.91 8.92 5.05
CA ALA A 274 -0.22 10.19 5.27
C ALA A 274 1.16 10.18 4.62
N THR A 275 1.92 9.08 4.76
CA THR A 275 3.23 8.92 4.11
C THR A 275 3.14 9.00 2.59
N SER A 276 2.10 8.40 1.99
CA SER A 276 1.89 8.43 0.54
C SER A 276 1.51 9.82 0.02
N TRP A 277 0.81 10.62 0.83
CA TRP A 277 0.38 11.98 0.46
C TRP A 277 1.43 13.06 0.79
N ALA A 278 2.49 12.69 1.51
CA ALA A 278 3.48 13.62 2.04
C ALA A 278 4.32 14.34 0.98
N ALA A 279 4.36 13.83 -0.26
CA ALA A 279 4.96 14.53 -1.40
C ALA A 279 4.15 15.77 -1.83
N GLN A 280 2.85 15.81 -1.53
CA GLN A 280 1.94 16.91 -1.89
C GLN A 280 1.60 17.81 -0.70
N VAL A 281 1.71 17.29 0.53
CA VAL A 281 1.53 18.05 1.77
C VAL A 281 2.70 17.71 2.69
N ALA A 282 3.73 18.56 2.68
CA ALA A 282 5.01 18.27 3.32
C ALA A 282 4.89 18.02 4.83
N GLU A 283 3.93 18.68 5.49
CA GLU A 283 3.64 18.55 6.91
C GLU A 283 3.23 17.13 7.30
N LEU A 284 2.67 16.33 6.38
CA LEU A 284 2.30 14.93 6.65
C LEU A 284 3.53 14.05 6.92
N ASN A 285 4.73 14.46 6.51
CA ASN A 285 5.97 13.77 6.88
C ASN A 285 6.21 13.77 8.40
N LEU A 286 5.55 14.67 9.17
CA LEU A 286 5.65 14.73 10.62
C LEU A 286 5.39 13.37 11.28
N ILE A 287 4.32 12.68 10.85
CA ILE A 287 3.90 11.41 11.46
C ILE A 287 4.97 10.34 11.29
N ALA A 288 5.68 10.39 10.16
CA ALA A 288 6.73 9.46 9.82
C ALA A 288 8.14 9.98 10.17
N LEU A 289 8.30 11.06 10.96
CA LEU A 289 9.65 11.47 11.37
C LEU A 289 10.35 10.34 12.14
N PRO A 290 11.64 10.06 11.86
CA PRO A 290 12.31 8.88 12.41
C PRO A 290 12.26 8.83 13.94
N TRP A 291 11.57 7.82 14.48
CA TRP A 291 11.31 7.56 15.89
C TRP A 291 10.70 8.72 16.69
N LEU A 292 10.00 9.66 16.04
CA LEU A 292 9.23 10.71 16.73
C LEU A 292 8.11 10.08 17.57
N VAL A 293 7.35 9.18 16.96
CA VAL A 293 6.22 8.50 17.61
C VAL A 293 6.74 7.22 18.28
N PRO A 294 6.74 7.12 19.63
CA PRO A 294 7.33 5.98 20.34
C PRO A 294 6.44 4.74 20.39
N ASP A 295 5.11 4.92 20.39
CA ASP A 295 4.12 3.87 20.58
C ASP A 295 2.72 4.28 20.08
N PHE A 296 1.78 3.33 20.12
CA PHE A 296 0.40 3.55 19.65
C PHE A 296 -0.37 4.61 20.45
N ASP A 297 -0.08 4.77 21.74
CA ASP A 297 -0.77 5.77 22.57
C ASP A 297 -0.30 7.18 22.21
N ALA A 298 0.99 7.34 21.90
CA ALA A 298 1.54 8.58 21.38
C ALA A 298 1.00 8.89 19.97
N LEU A 299 0.83 7.87 19.12
CA LEU A 299 0.19 8.03 17.82
C LEU A 299 -1.24 8.55 17.97
N ASP A 300 -2.03 7.97 18.89
CA ASP A 300 -3.40 8.42 19.17
C ASP A 300 -3.43 9.87 19.67
N ARG A 301 -2.55 10.24 20.62
CA ARG A 301 -2.47 11.63 21.11
C ARG A 301 -2.17 12.61 19.98
N LEU A 302 -1.29 12.23 19.05
CA LEU A 302 -0.96 13.05 17.88
C LEU A 302 -2.16 13.20 16.95
N LEU A 303 -2.85 12.10 16.64
CA LEU A 303 -3.97 12.03 15.69
C LEU A 303 -5.30 12.58 16.22
N HIS A 304 -5.43 12.78 17.53
CA HIS A 304 -6.62 13.32 18.18
C HIS A 304 -6.37 14.63 18.95
N GLY A 305 -5.16 15.20 18.83
CA GLY A 305 -4.77 16.46 19.48
C GLY A 305 -4.64 17.64 18.53
N GLU A 306 -4.02 18.71 19.02
CA GLU A 306 -3.76 19.95 18.26
C GLU A 306 -2.96 19.72 16.97
N VAL A 307 -2.01 18.79 17.01
CA VAL A 307 -1.19 18.42 15.85
C VAL A 307 -2.07 17.93 14.69
N ALA A 308 -3.05 17.06 14.94
CA ALA A 308 -3.98 16.61 13.91
C ALA A 308 -4.81 17.75 13.32
N THR A 309 -5.20 18.74 14.12
CA THR A 309 -5.89 19.94 13.62
C THR A 309 -4.99 20.72 12.67
N ARG A 310 -3.71 20.92 13.02
CA ARG A 310 -2.74 21.62 12.16
C ARG A 310 -2.45 20.86 10.87
N LEU A 311 -2.27 19.54 10.94
CA LEU A 311 -2.12 18.69 9.75
C LEU A 311 -3.36 18.72 8.86
N SER A 312 -4.55 18.69 9.45
CA SER A 312 -5.82 18.82 8.73
C SER A 312 -5.94 20.18 8.05
N ALA A 313 -5.51 21.26 8.70
CA ALA A 313 -5.48 22.58 8.10
C ALA A 313 -4.53 22.65 6.89
N ALA A 314 -3.36 22.01 6.96
CA ALA A 314 -2.43 21.91 5.83
C ALA A 314 -3.05 21.13 4.65
N VAL A 315 -3.69 20.00 4.93
CA VAL A 315 -4.42 19.22 3.90
C VAL A 315 -5.55 20.04 3.28
N LEU A 316 -6.31 20.77 4.10
CA LEU A 316 -7.37 21.66 3.64
C LEU A 316 -6.83 22.77 2.74
N ALA A 317 -5.74 23.42 3.15
CA ALA A 317 -5.07 24.45 2.37
C ALA A 317 -4.59 23.91 1.00
N ALA A 318 -4.14 22.65 0.96
CA ALA A 318 -3.75 21.96 -0.25
C ALA A 318 -4.92 21.49 -1.15
N GLY A 319 -6.18 21.78 -0.78
CA GLY A 319 -7.35 21.63 -1.65
C GLY A 319 -8.21 20.39 -1.41
N VAL A 320 -7.94 19.62 -0.35
CA VAL A 320 -8.67 18.39 0.01
C VAL A 320 -9.30 18.55 1.37
N VAL A 321 -10.55 18.13 1.57
CA VAL A 321 -11.22 18.26 2.88
C VAL A 321 -10.94 17.02 3.74
N PRO A 322 -10.19 17.15 4.85
CA PRO A 322 -9.96 16.07 5.79
C PRO A 322 -11.18 15.86 6.69
N LEU A 323 -11.52 14.61 7.00
CA LEU A 323 -12.69 14.27 7.82
C LEU A 323 -12.33 13.54 9.11
N ALA A 324 -11.50 12.51 9.03
CA ALA A 324 -11.14 11.68 10.19
C ALA A 324 -9.75 11.05 10.02
N TRP A 325 -9.01 10.97 11.13
CA TRP A 325 -7.73 10.27 11.22
C TRP A 325 -7.89 8.89 11.84
N THR A 326 -7.04 7.96 11.43
CA THR A 326 -6.90 6.63 12.06
C THR A 326 -5.43 6.20 12.02
N GLY A 327 -4.92 5.61 13.09
CA GLY A 327 -3.56 5.04 13.07
C GLY A 327 -3.51 3.76 12.22
N ASP A 328 -2.57 3.68 11.28
CA ASP A 328 -2.27 2.44 10.54
C ASP A 328 -1.18 1.60 11.25
N GLY A 329 -0.42 2.26 12.13
CA GLY A 329 0.60 1.64 12.97
C GLY A 329 2.01 2.02 12.54
N PHE A 330 2.94 1.09 12.75
CA PHE A 330 4.36 1.31 12.48
C PHE A 330 4.79 0.52 11.26
N HIS A 331 5.71 1.11 10.52
CA HIS A 331 6.43 0.42 9.48
C HIS A 331 7.69 -0.25 10.02
N GLU A 332 7.99 -1.41 9.46
CA GLU A 332 8.99 -2.35 9.92
C GLU A 332 9.86 -2.84 8.77
N LEU A 333 11.00 -3.44 9.10
CA LEU A 333 11.90 -4.01 8.11
C LEU A 333 11.64 -5.51 7.93
N ALA A 334 11.04 -5.87 6.80
CA ALA A 334 10.89 -7.24 6.34
C ALA A 334 12.05 -7.60 5.41
N THR A 335 12.93 -8.49 5.81
CA THR A 335 14.21 -8.75 5.12
C THR A 335 14.48 -10.25 4.96
N ARG A 336 15.33 -10.61 4.00
CA ARG A 336 15.82 -11.98 3.81
C ARG A 336 16.84 -12.38 4.89
N ARG A 337 17.70 -11.44 5.27
CA ARG A 337 18.76 -11.61 6.28
C ARG A 337 18.45 -10.81 7.53
N GLU A 338 19.04 -11.19 8.64
CA GLU A 338 18.80 -10.51 9.91
C GLU A 338 19.44 -9.12 9.94
N VAL A 339 18.72 -8.16 10.52
CA VAL A 339 19.18 -6.78 10.78
C VAL A 339 19.03 -6.52 12.27
N ARG A 340 20.10 -6.08 12.94
CA ARG A 340 20.11 -5.75 14.38
C ARG A 340 20.74 -4.40 14.68
N ARG A 341 21.58 -3.90 13.77
CA ARG A 341 22.30 -2.62 13.88
C ARG A 341 22.37 -1.92 12.52
N PRO A 342 22.63 -0.61 12.46
CA PRO A 342 22.70 0.14 11.19
C PRO A 342 23.62 -0.49 10.15
N ALA A 343 24.79 -0.99 10.54
CA ALA A 343 25.76 -1.61 9.62
C ALA A 343 25.19 -2.83 8.86
N ASP A 344 24.18 -3.51 9.39
CA ASP A 344 23.57 -4.68 8.72
C ASP A 344 22.68 -4.27 7.53
N LEU A 345 22.32 -2.99 7.42
CA LEU A 345 21.59 -2.41 6.28
C LEU A 345 22.49 -2.10 5.08
N SER A 346 23.81 -2.08 5.27
CA SER A 346 24.77 -1.69 4.24
C SER A 346 24.55 -2.46 2.94
N GLY A 347 24.23 -1.71 1.88
CA GLY A 347 24.04 -2.22 0.52
C GLY A 347 22.77 -3.04 0.28
N LEU A 348 21.87 -3.17 1.27
CA LEU A 348 20.62 -3.90 1.07
C LEU A 348 19.70 -3.18 0.10
N ALA A 349 19.27 -3.89 -0.95
CA ALA A 349 18.26 -3.39 -1.88
C ALA A 349 16.87 -3.49 -1.23
N LEU A 350 16.40 -2.42 -0.61
CA LEU A 350 15.13 -2.39 0.13
C LEU A 350 14.06 -1.69 -0.67
N ARG A 351 12.90 -2.32 -0.89
CA ARG A 351 11.75 -1.59 -1.41
C ARG A 351 11.22 -0.61 -0.37
N VAL A 352 10.89 0.58 -0.82
CA VAL A 352 10.23 1.62 -0.02
C VAL A 352 9.01 2.12 -0.80
N PRO A 353 7.89 2.44 -0.15
CA PRO A 353 6.84 3.24 -0.80
C PRO A 353 7.39 4.60 -1.28
N ALA A 354 6.64 5.28 -2.14
CA ALA A 354 7.01 6.60 -2.68
C ALA A 354 6.92 7.70 -1.59
N ALA A 355 7.79 7.62 -0.59
CA ALA A 355 7.88 8.52 0.56
C ALA A 355 9.35 8.95 0.71
N PRO A 356 9.71 10.18 0.28
CA PRO A 356 11.10 10.63 0.27
C PRO A 356 11.80 10.55 1.63
N LEU A 357 11.08 10.80 2.73
CA LEU A 357 11.61 10.69 4.08
C LEU A 357 12.09 9.27 4.42
N LEU A 358 11.30 8.24 4.10
CA LEU A 358 11.68 6.84 4.35
C LEU A 358 12.90 6.44 3.50
N VAL A 359 12.92 6.89 2.23
CA VAL A 359 14.07 6.69 1.32
C VAL A 359 15.33 7.31 1.90
N GLU A 360 15.29 8.57 2.30
CA GLU A 360 16.45 9.27 2.87
C GLU A 360 16.89 8.66 4.21
N THR A 361 15.94 8.19 5.03
CA THR A 361 16.26 7.48 6.29
C THR A 361 17.07 6.22 6.00
N LEU A 362 16.62 5.38 5.07
CA LEU A 362 17.30 4.14 4.73
C LEU A 362 18.65 4.38 4.02
N GLN A 363 18.75 5.42 3.18
CA GLN A 363 20.02 5.84 2.58
C GLN A 363 21.04 6.28 3.64
N ALA A 364 20.62 7.08 4.63
CA ALA A 364 21.50 7.52 5.71
C ALA A 364 22.00 6.34 6.56
N LEU A 365 21.23 5.26 6.63
CA LEU A 365 21.60 4.01 7.30
C LEU A 365 22.44 3.06 6.40
N GLY A 366 22.80 3.48 5.19
CA GLY A 366 23.67 2.74 4.27
C GLY A 366 22.96 1.71 3.39
N ALA A 367 21.63 1.64 3.41
CA ALA A 367 20.87 0.79 2.49
C ALA A 367 20.85 1.38 1.06
N ALA A 368 20.40 0.57 0.11
CA ALA A 368 20.12 0.97 -1.26
C ALA A 368 18.60 0.92 -1.52
N PRO A 369 17.81 1.88 -0.99
CA PRO A 369 16.36 1.83 -1.15
C PRO A 369 15.93 2.06 -2.60
N VAL A 370 14.91 1.32 -3.02
CA VAL A 370 14.28 1.41 -4.34
C VAL A 370 12.81 1.77 -4.15
N SER A 371 12.43 2.97 -4.59
CA SER A 371 11.05 3.44 -4.55
C SER A 371 10.23 2.76 -5.64
N MET A 372 9.18 2.04 -5.25
CA MET A 372 8.22 1.44 -6.18
C MET A 372 6.85 1.20 -5.52
N THR A 373 5.82 1.03 -6.33
CA THR A 373 4.46 0.73 -5.86
C THR A 373 4.42 -0.65 -5.19
N SER A 374 3.42 -0.89 -4.33
CA SER A 374 3.24 -2.21 -3.71
C SER A 374 2.95 -3.30 -4.75
N ALA A 375 2.32 -2.95 -5.88
CA ALA A 375 2.06 -3.89 -6.97
C ALA A 375 3.37 -4.33 -7.67
N GLU A 376 4.26 -3.38 -7.96
CA GLU A 376 5.59 -3.66 -8.50
C GLU A 376 6.44 -4.45 -7.50
N ALA A 377 6.39 -4.09 -6.21
CA ALA A 377 7.12 -4.79 -5.14
C ALA A 377 6.75 -6.28 -5.07
N LEU A 378 5.46 -6.61 -5.12
CA LEU A 378 5.01 -8.01 -5.12
C LEU A 378 5.53 -8.80 -6.32
N ALA A 379 5.68 -8.16 -7.48
CA ALA A 379 6.27 -8.79 -8.67
C ALA A 379 7.80 -8.94 -8.52
N ALA A 380 8.49 -7.89 -8.09
CA ALA A 380 9.94 -7.87 -7.87
C ALA A 380 10.39 -8.88 -6.80
N GLN A 381 9.58 -9.04 -5.75
CA GLN A 381 9.81 -9.97 -4.65
C GLN A 381 9.77 -11.43 -5.09
N ARG A 382 8.85 -11.79 -6.01
CA ARG A 382 8.80 -13.13 -6.62
C ARG A 382 10.02 -13.42 -7.47
N GLY A 383 10.58 -12.40 -8.12
CA GLY A 383 11.84 -12.48 -8.86
C GLY A 383 13.09 -12.52 -7.99
N GLY A 384 12.97 -12.27 -6.67
CA GLY A 384 14.10 -12.27 -5.74
C GLY A 384 15.09 -11.11 -5.93
N THR A 385 14.67 -10.01 -6.56
CA THR A 385 15.53 -8.87 -6.92
C THR A 385 15.76 -7.87 -5.78
N LEU A 386 14.99 -7.98 -4.70
CA LEU A 386 15.06 -7.12 -3.51
C LEU A 386 15.57 -7.93 -2.31
N ASP A 387 16.31 -7.32 -1.40
CA ASP A 387 16.73 -7.95 -0.14
C ASP A 387 15.67 -7.85 0.95
N GLY A 388 14.75 -6.90 0.81
CA GLY A 388 13.70 -6.64 1.77
C GLY A 388 12.80 -5.49 1.39
N GLU A 389 11.95 -5.11 2.33
CA GLU A 389 10.97 -4.07 2.19
C GLU A 389 10.74 -3.37 3.53
N GLU A 390 10.55 -2.07 3.46
CA GLU A 390 10.02 -1.23 4.53
C GLU A 390 8.48 -1.22 4.41
N ILE A 391 7.79 -1.78 5.41
CA ILE A 391 6.36 -2.11 5.30
C ILE A 391 5.65 -2.14 6.66
N SER A 392 4.37 -1.75 6.71
CA SER A 392 3.55 -1.90 7.92
C SER A 392 3.33 -3.37 8.31
N VAL A 393 3.23 -3.63 9.62
CA VAL A 393 2.96 -4.98 10.16
C VAL A 393 1.69 -5.59 9.55
N ALA A 394 0.65 -4.77 9.37
CA ALA A 394 -0.61 -5.20 8.78
C ALA A 394 -0.46 -5.63 7.31
N ALA A 395 0.32 -4.89 6.52
CA ALA A 395 0.60 -5.24 5.13
C ALA A 395 1.52 -6.45 5.02
N TYR A 396 2.53 -6.60 5.89
CA TYR A 396 3.39 -7.78 5.98
C TYR A 396 2.58 -9.06 6.25
N GLY A 397 1.68 -9.01 7.24
CA GLY A 397 0.81 -10.13 7.61
C GLY A 397 -0.17 -10.50 6.50
N THR A 398 -0.84 -9.49 5.92
CA THR A 398 -1.86 -9.68 4.87
C THR A 398 -1.26 -10.22 3.56
N SER A 399 -0.10 -9.72 3.15
CA SER A 399 0.60 -10.17 1.93
C SER A 399 1.46 -11.42 2.13
N ARG A 400 1.63 -11.86 3.40
CA ARG A 400 2.35 -13.07 3.79
C ARG A 400 3.80 -13.09 3.30
N LEU A 401 4.52 -11.97 3.42
CA LEU A 401 5.89 -11.83 2.86
C LEU A 401 6.90 -12.84 3.41
N TYR A 402 6.65 -13.40 4.61
CA TYR A 402 7.41 -14.54 5.14
C TYR A 402 7.42 -15.74 4.19
N THR A 403 6.33 -15.99 3.46
CA THR A 403 6.26 -17.07 2.45
C THR A 403 7.01 -16.75 1.17
N ALA A 404 7.27 -15.46 0.90
CA ALA A 404 8.01 -14.97 -0.24
C ALA A 404 9.52 -14.80 0.05
N GLY A 405 10.00 -15.26 1.21
CA GLY A 405 11.41 -15.23 1.60
C GLY A 405 11.83 -14.05 2.46
N LEU A 406 10.96 -13.04 2.68
CA LEU A 406 11.23 -11.96 3.65
C LEU A 406 10.86 -12.41 5.06
N ALA A 407 11.52 -13.47 5.54
CA ALA A 407 11.15 -14.12 6.79
C ALA A 407 11.61 -13.34 8.03
N ARG A 408 12.57 -12.41 7.92
CA ARG A 408 13.09 -11.66 9.06
C ARG A 408 12.31 -10.36 9.20
N LEU A 409 11.47 -10.26 10.22
CA LEU A 409 10.73 -9.05 10.54
C LEU A 409 11.40 -8.37 11.74
N LEU A 410 12.12 -7.29 11.50
CA LEU A 410 12.63 -6.43 12.57
C LEU A 410 11.59 -5.37 12.87
N LEU A 411 10.99 -5.47 14.06
CA LEU A 411 10.18 -4.44 14.65
C LEU A 411 11.10 -3.34 15.20
N TRP A 412 11.32 -2.31 14.39
CA TRP A 412 12.20 -1.18 14.69
C TRP A 412 11.44 0.09 15.06
N ASP A 413 10.15 0.15 14.75
CA ASP A 413 9.23 1.26 15.02
C ASP A 413 9.80 2.63 14.58
N ALA A 414 10.50 2.68 13.43
CA ALA A 414 11.17 3.89 12.97
C ALA A 414 10.20 4.92 12.42
N HIS A 415 9.15 4.48 11.74
CA HIS A 415 8.21 5.36 11.06
C HIS A 415 6.79 4.93 11.42
N ALA A 416 5.98 5.85 11.93
CA ALA A 416 4.54 5.63 12.06
C ALA A 416 3.84 6.06 10.77
N ASP A 417 2.67 5.48 10.51
CA ASP A 417 1.75 5.94 9.48
C ASP A 417 0.32 6.07 10.02
N ALA A 418 -0.42 6.96 9.38
CA ALA A 418 -1.81 7.22 9.68
C ALA A 418 -2.60 7.29 8.37
N LEU A 419 -3.86 6.87 8.42
CA LEU A 419 -4.78 7.05 7.31
C LEU A 419 -5.67 8.26 7.56
N LEU A 420 -5.96 8.96 6.47
CA LEU A 420 -6.85 10.11 6.44
C LEU A 420 -8.05 9.80 5.53
N PHE A 421 -9.24 9.88 6.12
CA PHE A 421 -10.50 9.90 5.38
C PHE A 421 -10.69 11.31 4.87
N ALA A 422 -10.81 11.47 3.55
CA ALA A 422 -10.92 12.76 2.93
C ALA A 422 -11.89 12.77 1.75
N VAL A 423 -12.37 13.96 1.43
CA VAL A 423 -13.34 14.22 0.37
C VAL A 423 -12.86 15.37 -0.51
N ASN A 424 -13.16 15.29 -1.80
CA ASN A 424 -12.94 16.40 -2.73
C ASN A 424 -13.69 17.65 -2.24
N ARG A 425 -13.06 18.82 -2.34
CA ARG A 425 -13.65 20.08 -1.87
C ARG A 425 -14.99 20.41 -2.56
N GLY A 426 -15.05 20.27 -3.89
CA GLY A 426 -16.29 20.53 -4.64
C GLY A 426 -17.41 19.56 -4.28
N VAL A 427 -17.10 18.28 -4.02
CA VAL A 427 -18.08 17.32 -3.50
C VAL A 427 -18.61 17.76 -2.15
N TRP A 428 -17.71 18.14 -1.22
CA TRP A 428 -18.06 18.59 0.12
C TRP A 428 -18.95 19.84 0.12
N GLU A 429 -18.61 20.83 -0.71
CA GLU A 429 -19.34 22.09 -0.82
C GLU A 429 -20.77 21.90 -1.36
N ARG A 430 -21.00 20.89 -2.21
CA ARG A 430 -22.34 20.58 -2.74
C ARG A 430 -23.26 19.87 -1.74
N LEU A 431 -22.73 19.33 -0.65
CA LEU A 431 -23.54 18.65 0.36
C LEU A 431 -24.34 19.64 1.20
N ASN A 432 -25.59 19.28 1.50
CA ASN A 432 -26.36 19.97 2.54
C ASN A 432 -25.80 19.62 3.93
N GLY A 433 -26.19 20.38 4.97
CA GLY A 433 -25.68 20.18 6.33
C GLY A 433 -25.87 18.75 6.86
N ALA A 434 -27.06 18.18 6.69
CA ALA A 434 -27.37 16.83 7.17
C ALA A 434 -26.49 15.75 6.49
N ASP A 435 -26.27 15.86 5.18
CA ASP A 435 -25.41 14.92 4.46
C ASP A 435 -23.92 15.12 4.77
N ARG A 436 -23.47 16.36 5.05
CA ARG A 436 -22.10 16.62 5.53
C ARG A 436 -21.85 15.95 6.88
N ASP A 437 -22.77 16.16 7.84
CA ASP A 437 -22.66 15.57 9.19
C ASP A 437 -22.68 14.05 9.14
N LEU A 438 -23.55 13.49 8.30
CA LEU A 438 -23.64 12.05 8.06
C LEU A 438 -22.33 11.47 7.51
N VAL A 439 -21.76 12.09 6.47
CA VAL A 439 -20.52 11.62 5.83
C VAL A 439 -19.34 11.73 6.81
N LEU A 440 -19.27 12.83 7.58
CA LEU A 440 -18.25 13.04 8.61
C LEU A 440 -18.37 12.00 9.74
N GLN A 441 -19.57 11.77 10.27
CA GLN A 441 -19.76 10.78 11.33
C GLN A 441 -19.48 9.36 10.83
N ALA A 442 -19.87 9.04 9.59
CA ALA A 442 -19.52 7.77 8.96
C ALA A 442 -18.01 7.60 8.82
N ALA A 443 -17.26 8.66 8.51
CA ALA A 443 -15.79 8.63 8.45
C ALA A 443 -15.18 8.36 9.83
N ARG A 444 -15.67 9.03 10.88
CA ARG A 444 -15.20 8.84 12.27
C ARG A 444 -15.43 7.41 12.76
N ASP A 445 -16.61 6.85 12.51
CA ASP A 445 -16.94 5.48 12.95
C ASP A 445 -16.14 4.43 12.16
N ALA A 446 -15.91 4.67 10.86
CA ALA A 446 -15.03 3.84 10.06
C ALA A 446 -13.57 3.92 10.52
N ALA A 447 -13.09 5.12 10.88
CA ALA A 447 -11.75 5.36 11.40
C ALA A 447 -11.49 4.61 12.71
N GLN A 448 -12.44 4.64 13.64
CA GLN A 448 -12.34 3.89 14.90
C GLN A 448 -12.25 2.37 14.66
N GLN A 449 -13.09 1.84 13.76
CA GLN A 449 -13.02 0.42 13.37
C GLN A 449 -11.68 0.10 12.69
N ALA A 450 -11.18 0.98 11.84
CA ALA A 450 -9.89 0.82 11.17
C ALA A 450 -8.72 0.76 12.15
N THR A 451 -8.69 1.62 13.17
CA THR A 451 -7.66 1.60 14.22
C THR A 451 -7.64 0.26 14.94
N ALA A 452 -8.80 -0.23 15.36
CA ALA A 452 -8.91 -1.52 16.04
C ALA A 452 -8.46 -2.69 15.14
N MET A 453 -8.68 -2.61 13.83
CA MET A 453 -8.22 -3.63 12.88
C MET A 453 -6.71 -3.57 12.64
N ALA A 454 -6.14 -2.37 12.49
CA ALA A 454 -4.70 -2.19 12.29
C ALA A 454 -3.91 -2.69 13.50
N ARG A 455 -4.35 -2.31 14.73
CA ARG A 455 -3.72 -2.74 15.97
C ARG A 455 -3.63 -4.26 16.09
N LYS A 456 -4.70 -4.98 15.75
CA LYS A 456 -4.75 -6.45 15.80
C LYS A 456 -3.61 -7.17 15.08
N PHE A 457 -3.00 -6.55 14.07
CA PHE A 457 -1.84 -7.14 13.37
C PHE A 457 -0.54 -7.03 14.18
N SER A 458 -0.46 -6.08 15.10
CA SER A 458 0.71 -5.80 15.94
C SER A 458 0.63 -6.44 17.33
N ASP A 459 -0.52 -7.00 17.70
CA ASP A 459 -0.73 -7.73 18.94
C ASP A 459 0.19 -8.96 19.05
N ALA A 460 0.51 -9.36 20.29
CA ALA A 460 1.34 -10.54 20.55
C ALA A 460 0.82 -11.82 19.87
N ALA A 461 -0.51 -11.99 19.80
CA ALA A 461 -1.13 -13.14 19.14
C ALA A 461 -0.87 -13.16 17.62
N ALA A 462 -0.95 -12.00 16.95
CA ALA A 462 -0.69 -11.92 15.51
C ALA A 462 0.80 -12.11 15.19
N LEU A 463 1.69 -11.53 15.99
CA LEU A 463 3.14 -11.74 15.81
C LEU A 463 3.57 -13.20 16.06
N ALA A 464 2.96 -13.86 17.05
CA ALA A 464 3.15 -15.28 17.28
C ALA A 464 2.62 -16.13 16.10
N GLU A 465 1.49 -15.72 15.51
CA GLU A 465 0.95 -16.37 14.32
C GLU A 465 1.88 -16.22 13.11
N PHE A 466 2.44 -15.03 12.87
CA PHE A 466 3.45 -14.85 11.81
C PHE A 466 4.64 -15.77 12.05
N SER A 467 5.08 -15.88 13.31
CA SER A 467 6.20 -16.75 13.68
C SER A 467 5.91 -18.22 13.41
N ARG A 468 4.69 -18.68 13.74
CA ARG A 468 4.21 -20.03 13.43
C ARG A 468 4.16 -20.31 11.92
N GLN A 469 3.95 -19.28 11.11
CA GLN A 469 3.93 -19.38 9.65
C GLN A 469 5.31 -19.17 8.99
N GLY A 470 6.39 -19.05 9.79
CA GLY A 470 7.77 -19.02 9.30
C GLY A 470 8.43 -17.64 9.34
N ALA A 471 7.78 -16.61 9.88
CA ALA A 471 8.45 -15.36 10.20
C ALA A 471 9.38 -15.53 11.41
N ILE A 472 10.40 -14.69 11.49
CA ILE A 472 11.29 -14.56 12.63
C ILE A 472 11.20 -13.10 13.04
N VAL A 473 10.37 -12.86 14.05
CA VAL A 473 10.07 -11.53 14.56
C VAL A 473 11.12 -11.17 15.61
N THR A 474 11.78 -10.04 15.43
CA THR A 474 12.77 -9.49 16.36
C THR A 474 12.41 -8.06 16.70
N ARG A 475 12.82 -7.58 17.88
CA ARG A 475 12.67 -6.18 18.30
C ARG A 475 14.05 -5.58 18.54
N LEU A 476 14.19 -4.29 18.27
CA LEU A 476 15.38 -3.56 18.70
C LEU A 476 15.45 -3.49 20.23
N THR A 477 16.66 -3.65 20.77
CA THR A 477 16.95 -3.24 22.15
C THR A 477 16.92 -1.72 22.24
N PRO A 478 16.79 -1.13 23.44
CA PRO A 478 16.89 0.32 23.62
C PRO A 478 18.21 0.90 23.06
N SER A 479 19.34 0.22 23.29
CA SER A 479 20.65 0.61 22.72
C SER A 479 20.71 0.46 21.21
N GLY A 480 20.08 -0.57 20.64
CA GLY A 480 19.95 -0.74 19.19
C GLY A 480 19.15 0.41 18.58
N LYS A 481 17.97 0.72 19.13
CA LYS A 481 17.13 1.84 18.71
C LYS A 481 17.89 3.18 18.79
N GLN A 482 18.69 3.38 19.84
CA GLN A 482 19.55 4.56 19.95
C GLN A 482 20.61 4.65 18.84
N ALA A 483 21.30 3.55 18.52
CA ALA A 483 22.28 3.53 17.44
C ALA A 483 21.66 3.87 16.07
N PHE A 484 20.43 3.41 15.82
CA PHE A 484 19.67 3.78 14.62
C PHE A 484 19.27 5.27 14.60
N ARG A 485 18.79 5.80 15.73
CA ARG A 485 18.44 7.23 15.87
C ARG A 485 19.63 8.14 15.62
N GLU A 486 20.80 7.81 16.16
CA GLU A 486 22.04 8.57 15.96
C GLU A 486 22.46 8.58 14.49
N ALA A 487 22.44 7.40 13.85
CA ALA A 487 22.78 7.28 12.44
C ALA A 487 21.81 8.01 11.49
N ALA A 488 20.54 8.17 11.89
CA ALA A 488 19.52 8.89 11.13
C ALA A 488 19.34 10.36 11.56
N ARG A 489 20.16 10.89 12.47
CA ARG A 489 19.91 12.21 13.09
C ARG A 489 19.87 13.35 12.06
N THR A 490 20.77 13.33 11.08
CA THR A 490 20.82 14.34 10.01
C THR A 490 19.56 14.34 9.15
N VAL A 491 18.92 13.18 8.97
CA VAL A 491 17.64 13.05 8.26
C VAL A 491 16.54 13.65 9.10
N TYR A 492 16.47 13.34 10.41
CA TYR A 492 15.50 13.94 11.32
C TYR A 492 15.58 15.47 11.28
N ASP A 493 16.78 16.05 11.44
CA ASP A 493 16.96 17.50 11.48
C ASP A 493 16.55 18.18 10.17
N ARG A 494 16.91 17.59 9.03
CA ARG A 494 16.52 18.08 7.71
C ARG A 494 15.00 18.05 7.53
N TRP A 495 14.37 16.93 7.82
CA TRP A 495 12.92 16.79 7.62
C TRP A 495 12.11 17.57 8.66
N ALA A 496 12.62 17.76 9.88
CA ALA A 496 12.02 18.65 10.85
C ALA A 496 11.97 20.11 10.33
N ALA A 497 13.00 20.54 9.60
CA ALA A 497 12.99 21.84 8.93
C ALA A 497 11.97 21.91 7.78
N VAL A 498 11.82 20.84 6.99
CA VAL A 498 10.83 20.76 5.89
C VAL A 498 9.40 20.77 6.41
N VAL A 499 9.12 20.01 7.47
CA VAL A 499 7.81 19.93 8.14
C VAL A 499 7.46 21.23 8.86
N GLY A 500 8.49 21.94 9.35
CA GLY A 500 8.35 23.17 10.12
C GLY A 500 8.61 22.93 11.60
N ALA A 501 9.66 23.59 12.12
CA ALA A 501 10.17 23.37 13.48
C ALA A 501 9.10 23.59 14.57
N ASP A 502 8.14 24.48 14.34
CA ASP A 502 7.07 24.73 15.30
C ASP A 502 6.10 23.55 15.42
N LEU A 503 5.66 23.00 14.28
CA LEU A 503 4.79 21.84 14.25
C LEU A 503 5.50 20.61 14.85
N VAL A 504 6.80 20.46 14.57
CA VAL A 504 7.64 19.40 15.17
C VAL A 504 7.70 19.52 16.68
N ARG A 505 7.95 20.72 17.23
CA ARG A 505 7.95 20.93 18.69
C ARG A 505 6.60 20.59 19.33
N SER A 506 5.49 20.99 18.71
CA SER A 506 4.16 20.62 19.19
C SER A 506 3.97 19.10 19.20
N ALA A 507 4.47 18.40 18.18
CA ALA A 507 4.40 16.95 18.12
C ALA A 507 5.30 16.28 19.16
N GLU A 508 6.54 16.73 19.34
CA GLU A 508 7.46 16.26 20.39
C GLU A 508 6.82 16.40 21.78
N ALA A 509 6.14 17.52 22.04
CA ALA A 509 5.41 17.72 23.29
C ALA A 509 4.20 16.77 23.43
N ALA A 510 3.45 16.51 22.35
CA ALA A 510 2.29 15.63 22.37
C ALA A 510 2.64 14.15 22.55
N VAL A 511 3.77 13.71 21.98
CA VAL A 511 4.24 12.32 22.06
C VAL A 511 5.04 12.03 23.33
N ALA A 512 5.56 13.06 24.00
CA ALA A 512 6.21 12.92 25.29
C ALA A 512 5.30 12.16 26.28
N ILE A 513 5.87 11.23 27.03
CA ILE A 513 5.16 10.47 28.07
C ILE A 513 4.72 11.49 29.13
N PRO A 514 3.41 11.60 29.46
CA PRO A 514 2.98 12.45 30.56
C PRO A 514 3.73 12.02 31.84
N PRO A 515 4.22 12.95 32.67
CA PRO A 515 4.82 12.57 33.94
C PRO A 515 3.85 11.67 34.70
N ALA A 516 4.33 10.54 35.22
CA ALA A 516 3.51 9.61 35.98
C ALA A 516 2.76 10.40 37.06
N ALA A 517 1.43 10.31 37.06
CA ALA A 517 0.60 10.96 38.07
C ALA A 517 1.10 10.50 39.45
N LYS A 518 1.59 11.46 40.24
CA LYS A 518 2.11 11.22 41.60
C LYS A 518 1.00 10.83 42.56
#